data_AF-A0A1W9QXK5-F1
#
_entry.id   AF-A0A1W9QXK5-F1
#
_cell.length_a   1.000
_cell.length_b   1.000
_cell.length_c   1.000
_cell.angle_alpha   90.00
_cell.angle_beta   90.00
_cell.angle_gamma   90.00
#
_symmetry.space_group_name_H-M   'P 1'
#
loop_
_entity.id
_entity.type
_entity.pdbx_description
1 polymer ?
#
loop_
_entity_poly.entity_id
_entity_poly.type
_entity_poly.pdbx_seq_one_letter_code
_entity_poly.pdbx_strand_id
1 'polypeptide(L)'
;MKPIKHISIAIVGIIFISASMLQSQNCVVPDNGTGTATLPPIGCQYQSVDPFMIIDGLPPGTTIELHGTYSDFTCCGSSCPNCSLPLPPGECEMPGGSLGGDGHCFLGQMVFNVIGTGELEGFQRILFVDIFSEIHTGPRIPGNPVQTFQAVYYRFEGELLGDPDFCTFHIAAGEDFGLPSPGQTTLTELPNGNFNVDSFFDITYQIEFEGCPGSVLDGFMGTTTGTTRFEIPSFDYFIDPGPDYWTVPESPMSSVFPGGPGGDLEPIPADFFGPGSDPFDGVIHLKGESLESSEFPNSDAIIERLSEANLPQPYPASDAVQTEIVELDLI
;
A
#
# COMPACT_ATOMS: atom_id res chain seq x y z
N MET A 1 -20.68 43.37 11.30
CA MET A 1 -21.15 42.20 12.07
C MET A 1 -20.15 41.87 13.16
N LYS A 2 -20.58 41.27 14.29
CA LYS A 2 -19.67 40.70 15.29
C LYS A 2 -19.08 39.39 14.72
N PRO A 3 -17.79 39.09 14.92
CA PRO A 3 -17.25 37.78 14.57
C PRO A 3 -17.93 36.73 15.48
N ILE A 4 -18.66 35.80 14.87
CA ILE A 4 -19.21 34.65 15.58
C ILE A 4 -18.08 33.62 15.60
N LYS A 5 -17.32 33.59 16.70
CA LYS A 5 -16.33 32.54 16.93
C LYS A 5 -17.00 31.41 17.72
N HIS A 6 -16.91 30.21 17.15
CA HIS A 6 -17.39 28.93 17.66
C HIS A 6 -18.92 28.77 17.65
N ILE A 7 -19.38 28.14 16.58
CA ILE A 7 -20.70 27.53 16.48
C ILE A 7 -20.48 26.01 16.53
N SER A 8 -20.63 25.40 17.70
CA SER A 8 -20.59 23.94 17.81
C SER A 8 -21.94 23.38 17.39
N ILE A 9 -22.08 23.05 16.11
CA ILE A 9 -23.19 22.27 15.59
C ILE A 9 -22.68 20.85 15.36
N ALA A 10 -23.28 19.89 16.06
CA ALA A 10 -23.16 18.48 15.70
C ALA A 10 -23.99 18.25 14.42
N ILE A 11 -23.40 18.51 13.26
CA ILE A 11 -24.00 18.15 11.97
C ILE A 11 -23.62 16.70 11.71
N VAL A 12 -24.59 15.80 11.69
CA VAL A 12 -24.41 14.48 11.09
C VAL A 12 -24.40 14.68 9.57
N GLY A 13 -23.26 15.11 9.05
CA GLY A 13 -23.05 15.31 7.62
C GLY A 13 -22.80 13.96 6.97
N ILE A 14 -23.76 13.45 6.19
CA ILE A 14 -23.48 12.35 5.27
C ILE A 14 -22.73 12.97 4.09
N ILE A 15 -21.40 12.86 4.12
CA ILE A 15 -20.57 13.30 3.00
C ILE A 15 -20.73 12.26 1.89
N PHE A 16 -21.53 12.55 0.86
CA PHE A 16 -21.47 11.84 -0.41
C PHE A 16 -20.28 12.36 -1.20
N ILE A 17 -19.07 11.94 -0.84
CA ILE A 17 -17.98 11.97 -1.80
C ILE A 17 -18.34 10.89 -2.81
N SER A 18 -18.59 11.26 -4.07
CA SER A 18 -18.53 10.30 -5.17
C SER A 18 -17.06 9.91 -5.34
N ALA A 19 -16.57 9.11 -4.40
CA ALA A 19 -15.28 8.51 -4.45
C ALA A 19 -15.33 7.51 -5.60
N SER A 20 -14.55 7.80 -6.63
CA SER A 20 -14.12 6.75 -7.55
C SER A 20 -13.49 5.66 -6.70
N MET A 21 -13.68 4.41 -7.08
CA MET A 21 -13.18 3.23 -6.37
C MET A 21 -11.69 3.35 -6.06
N LEU A 22 -11.34 3.79 -4.86
CA LEU A 22 -9.94 3.96 -4.47
C LEU A 22 -9.50 2.76 -3.64
N GLN A 23 -9.74 1.52 -4.13
CA GLN A 23 -9.56 0.24 -3.40
C GLN A 23 -8.09 0.10 -2.98
N SER A 24 -7.74 -0.36 -1.75
CA SER A 24 -6.43 -0.12 -1.10
C SER A 24 -5.33 -0.35 -2.12
N GLN A 25 -4.81 0.76 -2.63
CA GLN A 25 -4.39 0.82 -4.01
C GLN A 25 -2.88 0.71 -4.07
N ASN A 26 -2.37 -0.45 -3.65
CA ASN A 26 -0.94 -0.69 -3.76
C ASN A 26 -0.61 -1.60 -4.93
N CYS A 27 -1.52 -2.52 -5.28
CA CYS A 27 -1.25 -3.46 -6.35
C CYS A 27 -2.47 -3.76 -7.21
N VAL A 28 -2.67 -2.92 -8.23
CA VAL A 28 -3.72 -3.11 -9.24
C VAL A 28 -3.09 -3.56 -10.54
N VAL A 29 -3.51 -4.72 -11.02
CA VAL A 29 -3.07 -5.31 -12.28
C VAL A 29 -4.26 -5.45 -13.23
N PRO A 30 -4.06 -5.31 -14.55
CA PRO A 30 -5.15 -5.47 -15.51
C PRO A 30 -5.66 -6.92 -15.56
N ASP A 31 -6.93 -7.10 -15.94
CA ASP A 31 -7.41 -8.41 -16.42
C ASP A 31 -6.60 -8.82 -17.65
N ASN A 32 -6.15 -10.07 -17.68
CA ASN A 32 -5.43 -10.64 -18.80
C ASN A 32 -6.35 -11.07 -19.97
N GLY A 33 -7.64 -10.71 -19.89
CA GLY A 33 -8.66 -11.00 -20.89
C GLY A 33 -9.34 -12.36 -20.70
N THR A 34 -9.06 -13.04 -19.59
CA THR A 34 -9.69 -14.33 -19.25
C THR A 34 -10.55 -14.27 -17.99
N GLY A 35 -10.73 -13.08 -17.41
CA GLY A 35 -11.44 -12.90 -16.15
C GLY A 35 -10.55 -13.18 -14.94
N THR A 36 -9.24 -12.94 -15.06
CA THR A 36 -8.25 -13.08 -13.99
C THR A 36 -7.04 -12.20 -14.29
N ALA A 37 -6.04 -12.16 -13.43
CA ALA A 37 -4.80 -11.41 -13.66
C ALA A 37 -3.61 -12.34 -13.88
N THR A 38 -2.61 -11.84 -14.59
CA THR A 38 -1.31 -12.51 -14.73
C THR A 38 -0.41 -12.18 -13.54
N LEU A 39 0.31 -13.19 -13.03
CA LEU A 39 1.30 -13.06 -11.95
C LEU A 39 2.74 -13.30 -12.48
N PRO A 40 3.79 -12.71 -11.88
CA PRO A 40 3.77 -11.83 -10.71
C PRO A 40 3.06 -10.51 -11.02
N PRO A 41 2.62 -9.77 -10.01
CA PRO A 41 1.89 -8.54 -10.24
C PRO A 41 2.85 -7.41 -10.60
N ILE A 42 3.17 -7.29 -11.89
CA ILE A 42 4.13 -6.31 -12.42
C ILE A 42 3.71 -4.88 -12.04
N GLY A 43 4.66 -4.09 -11.53
CA GLY A 43 4.43 -2.73 -11.05
C GLY A 43 4.06 -2.64 -9.57
N CYS A 44 3.87 -3.77 -8.91
CA CYS A 44 3.69 -3.83 -7.46
C CYS A 44 5.00 -4.12 -6.74
N GLN A 45 4.95 -4.04 -5.41
CA GLN A 45 6.05 -4.42 -4.54
C GLN A 45 5.54 -5.24 -3.37
N TYR A 46 6.43 -6.06 -2.83
CA TYR A 46 6.26 -6.73 -1.56
C TYR A 46 7.24 -6.14 -0.55
N GLN A 47 6.89 -6.21 0.74
CA GLN A 47 7.71 -5.77 1.84
C GLN A 47 7.84 -6.87 2.89
N SER A 48 9.00 -6.92 3.53
CA SER A 48 9.23 -7.80 4.66
C SER A 48 8.58 -7.21 5.91
N VAL A 49 7.67 -7.95 6.53
CA VAL A 49 7.05 -7.56 7.81
C VAL A 49 8.09 -7.56 8.93
N ASP A 50 8.88 -8.63 8.97
CA ASP A 50 10.05 -8.77 9.85
C ASP A 50 11.34 -8.72 9.01
N PRO A 51 12.46 -8.17 9.52
CA PRO A 51 13.70 -8.17 8.78
C PRO A 51 14.22 -9.59 8.52
N PHE A 52 14.92 -9.77 7.41
CA PHE A 52 15.81 -10.92 7.28
C PHE A 52 17.00 -10.72 8.21
N MET A 53 17.56 -11.81 8.72
CA MET A 53 18.56 -11.77 9.78
C MET A 53 19.83 -12.47 9.33
N ILE A 54 20.98 -11.85 9.61
CA ILE A 54 22.28 -12.51 9.67
C ILE A 54 22.70 -12.51 11.14
N ILE A 55 22.96 -13.70 11.67
CA ILE A 55 23.28 -13.95 13.08
C ILE A 55 24.50 -14.86 13.16
N ASP A 56 24.47 -15.98 12.46
CA ASP A 56 25.54 -16.97 12.48
C ASP A 56 26.76 -16.43 11.73
N GLY A 57 27.92 -16.47 12.39
CA GLY A 57 29.17 -15.88 11.88
C GLY A 57 29.51 -14.52 12.50
N LEU A 58 28.63 -13.96 13.32
CA LEU A 58 28.84 -12.70 14.04
C LEU A 58 29.19 -12.93 15.53
N PRO A 59 29.78 -11.92 16.21
CA PRO A 59 30.00 -11.97 17.65
C PRO A 59 28.70 -12.15 18.45
N PRO A 60 28.74 -12.77 19.65
CA PRO A 60 27.54 -12.95 20.47
C PRO A 60 26.82 -11.62 20.77
N GLY A 61 25.50 -11.59 20.52
CA GLY A 61 24.68 -10.39 20.72
C GLY A 61 24.75 -9.36 19.60
N THR A 62 25.41 -9.69 18.49
CA THR A 62 25.47 -8.88 17.26
C THR A 62 24.60 -9.53 16.18
N THR A 63 23.82 -8.72 15.47
CA THR A 63 23.02 -9.13 14.32
C THR A 63 23.16 -8.11 13.19
N ILE A 64 22.85 -8.54 11.97
CA ILE A 64 22.57 -7.63 10.87
C ILE A 64 21.11 -7.87 10.46
N GLU A 65 20.32 -6.80 10.51
CA GLU A 65 18.90 -6.77 10.14
C GLU A 65 18.76 -6.23 8.72
N LEU A 66 18.02 -6.94 7.88
CA LEU A 66 17.85 -6.67 6.45
C LEU A 66 16.36 -6.43 6.17
N HIS A 67 15.93 -5.18 6.18
CA HIS A 67 14.55 -4.83 5.82
C HIS A 67 14.40 -4.82 4.30
N GLY A 68 13.61 -5.76 3.76
CA GLY A 68 13.49 -6.00 2.33
C GLY A 68 12.28 -5.31 1.69
N THR A 69 12.49 -4.64 0.57
CA THR A 69 11.44 -4.28 -0.40
C THR A 69 11.76 -4.97 -1.72
N TYR A 70 10.82 -5.75 -2.27
CA TYR A 70 10.99 -6.49 -3.52
C TYR A 70 10.06 -5.92 -4.57
N SER A 71 10.63 -5.44 -5.67
CA SER A 71 9.91 -4.73 -6.73
C SER A 71 10.52 -5.05 -8.10
N ASP A 72 10.11 -4.27 -9.11
CA ASP A 72 10.69 -4.29 -10.45
C ASP A 72 10.60 -5.66 -11.14
N PHE A 73 9.45 -6.32 -10.95
CA PHE A 73 9.19 -7.63 -11.53
C PHE A 73 9.19 -7.59 -13.06
N THR A 74 9.95 -8.49 -13.66
CA THR A 74 10.04 -8.64 -15.11
C THR A 74 10.00 -10.11 -15.52
N CYS A 75 9.24 -10.41 -16.56
CA CYS A 75 9.27 -11.73 -17.18
C CYS A 75 10.63 -11.95 -17.84
N CYS A 76 11.12 -13.18 -17.83
CA CYS A 76 12.40 -13.47 -18.48
C CYS A 76 12.30 -13.19 -19.99
N GLY A 77 13.33 -12.52 -20.53
CA GLY A 77 13.38 -12.16 -21.94
C GLY A 77 13.49 -13.36 -22.88
N SER A 78 14.70 -13.91 -23.08
CA SER A 78 14.94 -15.00 -24.05
C SER A 78 14.93 -16.40 -23.45
N SER A 79 15.16 -16.51 -22.14
CA SER A 79 15.23 -17.77 -21.40
C SER A 79 15.18 -17.50 -19.90
N CYS A 80 14.42 -18.30 -19.14
CA CYS A 80 14.59 -18.44 -17.69
C CYS A 80 15.39 -19.73 -17.42
N PRO A 81 16.73 -19.70 -17.37
CA PRO A 81 17.52 -20.92 -17.18
C PRO A 81 17.21 -21.62 -15.84
N ASN A 82 16.78 -20.85 -14.84
CA ASN A 82 16.44 -21.34 -13.51
C ASN A 82 14.93 -21.56 -13.33
N CYS A 83 14.12 -21.56 -14.39
CA CYS A 83 12.71 -21.91 -14.26
C CYS A 83 12.52 -23.41 -14.46
N SER A 84 11.77 -24.07 -13.57
CA SER A 84 11.41 -25.48 -13.76
C SER A 84 10.38 -25.68 -14.89
N LEU A 85 9.68 -24.61 -15.27
CA LEU A 85 8.64 -24.60 -16.28
C LEU A 85 9.15 -24.10 -17.65
N PRO A 86 8.69 -24.69 -18.77
CA PRO A 86 9.10 -24.31 -20.11
C PRO A 86 8.35 -23.06 -20.61
N LEU A 87 8.52 -21.94 -19.90
CA LEU A 87 7.86 -20.68 -20.24
C LEU A 87 8.33 -20.13 -21.59
N PRO A 88 7.40 -19.66 -22.46
CA PRO A 88 7.76 -18.92 -23.66
C PRO A 88 8.53 -17.62 -23.32
N PRO A 89 9.41 -17.14 -24.23
CA PRO A 89 10.08 -15.85 -24.08
C PRO A 89 9.10 -14.70 -23.83
N GLY A 90 9.33 -13.92 -22.76
CA GLY A 90 8.49 -12.78 -22.39
C GLY A 90 7.22 -13.12 -21.60
N GLU A 91 6.93 -14.40 -21.36
CA GLU A 91 5.80 -14.83 -20.53
C GLU A 91 6.27 -15.15 -19.12
N CYS A 92 5.57 -14.63 -18.12
CA CYS A 92 5.86 -14.90 -16.71
C CYS A 92 5.16 -16.15 -16.19
N GLU A 93 4.10 -16.62 -16.84
CA GLU A 93 3.16 -17.57 -16.27
C GLU A 93 2.69 -18.61 -17.29
N MET A 94 2.52 -19.85 -16.83
CA MET A 94 1.86 -20.91 -17.59
C MET A 94 1.20 -21.95 -16.67
N PRO A 95 0.24 -22.73 -17.18
CA PRO A 95 -0.31 -23.86 -16.44
C PRO A 95 0.76 -24.84 -16.01
N GLY A 96 0.75 -25.24 -14.73
CA GLY A 96 1.77 -26.11 -14.15
C GLY A 96 1.97 -25.92 -12.64
N GLY A 97 3.20 -26.12 -12.19
CA GLY A 97 3.59 -25.98 -10.80
C GLY A 97 3.12 -27.12 -9.88
N SER A 98 3.60 -27.09 -8.64
CA SER A 98 3.37 -28.13 -7.63
C SER A 98 1.96 -28.11 -7.03
N LEU A 99 1.22 -27.00 -7.18
CA LEU A 99 -0.12 -26.81 -6.61
C LEU A 99 -1.26 -27.07 -7.60
N GLY A 100 -0.95 -27.42 -8.85
CA GLY A 100 -1.92 -27.81 -9.87
C GLY A 100 -2.71 -26.66 -10.52
N GLY A 101 -2.32 -25.41 -10.26
CA GLY A 101 -2.77 -24.23 -11.00
C GLY A 101 -1.74 -23.80 -12.02
N ASP A 102 -1.12 -22.65 -11.78
CA ASP A 102 -0.11 -22.05 -12.63
C ASP A 102 1.24 -22.00 -11.92
N GLY A 103 2.31 -21.90 -12.69
CA GLY A 103 3.60 -21.50 -12.16
C GLY A 103 4.15 -20.29 -12.87
N HIS A 104 4.93 -19.51 -12.12
CA HIS A 104 5.37 -18.18 -12.47
C HIS A 104 6.88 -18.11 -12.35
N CYS A 105 7.59 -17.66 -13.38
CA CYS A 105 9.02 -17.38 -13.29
C CYS A 105 9.32 -15.96 -13.74
N PHE A 106 10.09 -15.25 -12.93
CA PHE A 106 10.39 -13.84 -13.14
C PHE A 106 11.66 -13.43 -12.42
N LEU A 107 12.17 -12.28 -12.81
CA LEU A 107 13.22 -11.57 -12.09
C LEU A 107 12.59 -10.41 -11.33
N GLY A 108 13.19 -10.02 -10.21
CA GLY A 108 12.87 -8.79 -9.51
C GLY A 108 14.12 -8.27 -8.79
N GLN A 109 14.01 -7.07 -8.21
CA GLN A 109 15.07 -6.49 -7.42
C GLN A 109 14.65 -6.42 -5.95
N MET A 110 15.45 -7.01 -5.08
CA MET A 110 15.32 -6.88 -3.64
C MET A 110 16.25 -5.77 -3.15
N VAL A 111 15.65 -4.74 -2.57
CA VAL A 111 16.35 -3.66 -1.90
C VAL A 111 16.35 -3.92 -0.41
N PHE A 112 17.53 -4.15 0.17
CA PHE A 112 17.68 -4.30 1.62
C PHE A 112 18.18 -3.02 2.25
N ASN A 113 17.46 -2.49 3.22
CA ASN A 113 18.00 -1.55 4.19
C ASN A 113 18.64 -2.34 5.34
N VAL A 114 19.96 -2.24 5.45
CA VAL A 114 20.80 -3.07 6.31
C VAL A 114 21.19 -2.29 7.55
N ILE A 115 20.97 -2.88 8.72
CA ILE A 115 21.27 -2.25 10.01
C ILE A 115 22.03 -3.25 10.89
N GLY A 116 23.23 -2.87 11.32
CA GLY A 116 24.00 -3.63 12.31
C GLY A 116 23.58 -3.30 13.74
N THR A 117 23.60 -4.31 14.61
CA THR A 117 23.37 -4.19 16.06
C THR A 117 24.60 -4.63 16.83
N GLY A 118 24.62 -4.47 18.16
CA GLY A 118 25.72 -4.96 19.00
C GLY A 118 27.06 -4.32 18.63
N GLU A 119 28.07 -5.14 18.31
CA GLU A 119 29.40 -4.64 17.91
C GLU A 119 29.39 -3.95 16.52
N LEU A 120 28.31 -4.15 15.75
CA LEU A 120 28.07 -3.49 14.47
C LEU A 120 27.13 -2.28 14.60
N GLU A 121 26.88 -1.76 15.81
CA GLU A 121 26.08 -0.56 16.00
C GLU A 121 26.62 0.61 15.16
N GLY A 122 25.74 1.21 14.36
CA GLY A 122 26.08 2.28 13.42
C GLY A 122 26.49 1.79 12.03
N PHE A 123 26.65 0.48 11.81
CA PHE A 123 26.76 -0.07 10.45
C PHE A 123 25.39 0.04 9.75
N GLN A 124 25.37 0.76 8.62
CA GLN A 124 24.19 0.90 7.78
C GLN A 124 24.57 0.82 6.30
N ARG A 125 23.79 0.08 5.53
CA ARG A 125 23.96 -0.07 4.07
C ARG A 125 22.63 -0.21 3.36
N ILE A 126 22.63 0.06 2.07
CA ILE A 126 21.53 -0.30 1.17
C ILE A 126 22.11 -1.26 0.14
N LEU A 127 21.54 -2.48 0.07
CA LEU A 127 21.94 -3.49 -0.91
C LEU A 127 20.87 -3.62 -1.98
N PHE A 128 21.32 -3.80 -3.22
CA PHE A 128 20.46 -4.08 -4.37
C PHE A 128 20.81 -5.48 -4.86
N VAL A 129 19.91 -6.43 -4.65
CA VAL A 129 20.12 -7.84 -4.98
C VAL A 129 19.11 -8.22 -6.05
N ASP A 130 19.60 -8.61 -7.22
CA ASP A 130 18.74 -9.15 -8.26
C ASP A 130 18.34 -10.57 -7.87
N ILE A 131 17.04 -10.84 -7.84
CA ILE A 131 16.47 -12.10 -7.42
C ILE A 131 15.83 -12.81 -8.61
N PHE A 132 16.14 -14.09 -8.78
CA PHE A 132 15.33 -15.00 -9.56
C PHE A 132 14.23 -15.60 -8.68
N SER A 133 13.00 -15.63 -9.20
CA SER A 133 11.84 -16.17 -8.51
C SER A 133 11.07 -17.18 -9.36
N GLU A 134 10.65 -18.25 -8.72
CA GLU A 134 9.66 -19.21 -9.20
C GLU A 134 8.59 -19.40 -8.13
N ILE A 135 7.33 -19.14 -8.48
CA ILE A 135 6.16 -19.30 -7.60
C ILE A 135 5.23 -20.33 -8.23
N HIS A 136 4.63 -21.21 -7.42
CA HIS A 136 3.53 -22.06 -7.86
C HIS A 136 2.24 -21.65 -7.17
N THR A 137 1.13 -21.64 -7.91
CA THR A 137 -0.19 -21.29 -7.40
C THR A 137 -1.20 -22.41 -7.60
N GLY A 138 -2.18 -22.47 -6.71
CA GLY A 138 -3.34 -23.35 -6.87
C GLY A 138 -4.28 -22.85 -7.98
N PRO A 139 -5.24 -23.68 -8.42
CA PRO A 139 -6.17 -23.31 -9.48
C PRO A 139 -6.96 -22.04 -9.18
N ARG A 140 -7.09 -21.16 -10.18
CA ARG A 140 -7.98 -20.00 -10.14
C ARG A 140 -9.38 -20.36 -10.64
N ILE A 141 -10.35 -19.49 -10.39
CA ILE A 141 -11.70 -19.58 -10.95
C ILE A 141 -11.95 -18.31 -11.78
N PRO A 142 -11.53 -18.27 -13.05
CA PRO A 142 -11.66 -17.07 -13.87
C PRO A 142 -13.13 -16.63 -14.00
N GLY A 143 -13.35 -15.32 -13.99
CA GLY A 143 -14.67 -14.69 -14.01
C GLY A 143 -15.35 -14.56 -12.65
N ASN A 144 -14.78 -15.14 -11.58
CA ASN A 144 -15.22 -14.82 -10.23
C ASN A 144 -14.65 -13.47 -9.79
N PRO A 145 -15.46 -12.61 -9.14
CA PRO A 145 -15.02 -11.31 -8.67
C PRO A 145 -14.01 -11.39 -7.51
N VAL A 146 -13.92 -12.54 -6.83
CA VAL A 146 -12.88 -12.83 -5.83
C VAL A 146 -12.31 -14.21 -6.11
N GLN A 147 -10.98 -14.29 -6.25
CA GLN A 147 -10.24 -15.52 -6.54
C GLN A 147 -9.13 -15.67 -5.50
N THR A 148 -9.33 -16.54 -4.51
CA THR A 148 -8.34 -16.87 -3.48
C THR A 148 -7.76 -18.25 -3.74
N PHE A 149 -6.44 -18.34 -3.78
CA PHE A 149 -5.71 -19.58 -4.05
C PHE A 149 -4.42 -19.65 -3.25
N GLN A 150 -4.00 -20.88 -2.94
CA GLN A 150 -2.72 -21.14 -2.28
C GLN A 150 -1.57 -20.76 -3.22
N ALA A 151 -0.46 -20.31 -2.64
CA ALA A 151 0.76 -20.04 -3.35
C ALA A 151 1.95 -20.62 -2.58
N VAL A 152 3.03 -20.95 -3.27
CA VAL A 152 4.32 -21.30 -2.66
C VAL A 152 5.44 -20.63 -3.43
N TYR A 153 6.43 -20.09 -2.73
CA TYR A 153 7.72 -19.82 -3.34
C TYR A 153 8.42 -21.15 -3.57
N TYR A 154 8.55 -21.53 -4.84
CA TYR A 154 9.26 -22.75 -5.22
C TYR A 154 10.77 -22.48 -5.27
N ARG A 155 11.18 -21.35 -5.84
CA ARG A 155 12.58 -20.89 -5.87
C ARG A 155 12.63 -19.38 -5.64
N PHE A 156 13.52 -18.92 -4.80
CA PHE A 156 13.85 -17.52 -4.57
C PHE A 156 15.34 -17.47 -4.31
N GLU A 157 16.12 -16.89 -5.20
CA GLU A 157 17.58 -16.88 -5.07
C GLU A 157 18.18 -15.60 -5.64
N GLY A 158 19.25 -15.12 -5.01
CA GLY A 158 20.03 -14.01 -5.54
C GLY A 158 21.39 -13.90 -4.89
N GLU A 159 22.27 -13.16 -5.54
CA GLU A 159 23.62 -12.89 -5.06
C GLU A 159 23.96 -11.41 -5.25
N LEU A 160 24.77 -10.88 -4.35
CA LEU A 160 25.32 -9.55 -4.46
C LEU A 160 26.74 -9.62 -5.03
N LEU A 161 27.03 -8.75 -5.99
CA LEU A 161 28.35 -8.67 -6.61
C LEU A 161 28.96 -7.27 -6.45
N GLY A 162 30.18 -7.21 -5.92
CA GLY A 162 30.99 -5.99 -5.91
C GLY A 162 30.69 -5.00 -4.79
N ASP A 163 30.01 -5.43 -3.73
CA ASP A 163 29.82 -4.61 -2.53
C ASP A 163 31.14 -4.47 -1.72
N PRO A 164 31.44 -3.30 -1.15
CA PRO A 164 32.69 -3.08 -0.42
C PRO A 164 32.76 -3.78 0.94
N ASP A 165 31.61 -4.12 1.55
CA ASP A 165 31.56 -4.77 2.87
C ASP A 165 31.21 -6.26 2.75
N PHE A 166 30.42 -6.66 1.75
CA PHE A 166 30.06 -8.06 1.48
C PHE A 166 30.85 -8.62 0.29
N CYS A 167 31.82 -9.49 0.57
CA CYS A 167 32.58 -10.21 -0.44
C CYS A 167 31.79 -11.38 -1.02
N THR A 168 31.00 -12.02 -0.17
CA THR A 168 29.95 -12.95 -0.56
C THR A 168 28.67 -12.50 0.14
N PHE A 169 27.57 -12.46 -0.61
CA PHE A 169 26.22 -12.44 -0.06
C PHE A 169 25.34 -13.22 -1.02
N HIS A 170 24.77 -14.31 -0.52
CA HIS A 170 23.85 -15.16 -1.25
C HIS A 170 22.61 -15.39 -0.40
N ILE A 171 21.44 -15.20 -0.98
CA ILE A 171 20.16 -15.47 -0.34
C ILE A 171 19.43 -16.54 -1.15
N ALA A 172 18.90 -17.54 -0.45
CA ALA A 172 18.09 -18.62 -1.02
C ALA A 172 16.85 -18.86 -0.15
N ALA A 173 15.71 -19.10 -0.78
CA ALA A 173 14.46 -19.51 -0.15
C ALA A 173 13.62 -20.34 -1.15
N GLY A 174 12.62 -21.06 -0.64
CA GLY A 174 11.70 -21.83 -1.47
C GLY A 174 11.83 -23.35 -1.36
N GLU A 175 10.76 -24.03 -1.77
CA GLU A 175 10.60 -25.48 -1.60
C GLU A 175 11.66 -26.31 -2.34
N ASP A 176 12.18 -25.81 -3.47
CA ASP A 176 13.22 -26.49 -4.26
C ASP A 176 14.54 -26.64 -3.48
N PHE A 177 14.81 -25.72 -2.55
CA PHE A 177 15.93 -25.79 -1.62
C PHE A 177 15.59 -26.53 -0.31
N GLY A 178 14.38 -27.08 -0.19
CA GLY A 178 13.90 -27.69 1.05
C GLY A 178 13.55 -26.68 2.14
N LEU A 179 13.33 -25.41 1.78
CA LEU A 179 13.00 -24.32 2.70
C LEU A 179 11.50 -23.96 2.57
N PRO A 180 10.65 -24.34 3.55
CA PRO A 180 9.20 -24.13 3.48
C PRO A 180 8.85 -22.65 3.24
N SER A 181 8.06 -22.39 2.21
CA SER A 181 7.71 -21.01 1.82
C SER A 181 6.24 -20.86 1.39
N PRO A 182 5.27 -21.23 2.27
CA PRO A 182 3.85 -21.14 1.96
C PRO A 182 3.36 -19.70 1.82
N GLY A 183 2.28 -19.51 1.07
CA GLY A 183 1.63 -18.23 0.88
C GLY A 183 0.21 -18.37 0.38
N GLN A 184 -0.43 -17.22 0.18
CA GLN A 184 -1.77 -17.14 -0.40
C GLN A 184 -1.87 -15.86 -1.23
N THR A 185 -2.63 -15.94 -2.31
CA THR A 185 -2.97 -14.78 -3.12
C THR A 185 -4.49 -14.70 -3.26
N THR A 186 -5.01 -13.49 -3.11
CA THR A 186 -6.41 -13.13 -3.38
C THR A 186 -6.43 -12.06 -4.45
N LEU A 187 -7.08 -12.36 -5.58
CA LEU A 187 -7.41 -11.38 -6.61
C LEU A 187 -8.85 -10.91 -6.39
N THR A 188 -9.05 -9.60 -6.31
CA THR A 188 -10.38 -8.98 -6.20
C THR A 188 -10.63 -8.10 -7.41
N GLU A 189 -11.65 -8.44 -8.21
CA GLU A 189 -12.08 -7.66 -9.36
C GLU A 189 -12.58 -6.29 -8.90
N LEU A 190 -12.05 -5.25 -9.52
CA LEU A 190 -12.39 -3.86 -9.36
C LEU A 190 -13.46 -3.48 -10.39
N PRO A 191 -14.29 -2.46 -10.16
CA PRO A 191 -15.34 -2.08 -11.12
C PRO A 191 -14.88 -1.47 -12.44
N ASN A 192 -13.58 -1.22 -12.60
CA ASN A 192 -12.96 -0.95 -13.91
C ASN A 192 -12.55 -2.24 -14.66
N GLY A 193 -12.79 -3.42 -14.08
CA GLY A 193 -12.40 -4.74 -14.59
C GLY A 193 -10.98 -5.19 -14.25
N ASN A 194 -10.16 -4.35 -13.58
CA ASN A 194 -8.83 -4.75 -13.13
C ASN A 194 -8.91 -5.57 -11.85
N PHE A 195 -7.79 -6.13 -11.39
CA PHE A 195 -7.71 -6.87 -10.14
C PHE A 195 -6.82 -6.17 -9.13
N ASN A 196 -7.33 -5.99 -7.91
CA ASN A 196 -6.47 -5.77 -6.76
C ASN A 196 -5.85 -7.10 -6.33
N VAL A 197 -4.54 -7.10 -6.10
CA VAL A 197 -3.78 -8.27 -5.66
C VAL A 197 -3.42 -8.10 -4.19
N ASP A 198 -3.94 -8.98 -3.36
CA ASP A 198 -3.49 -9.19 -1.99
C ASP A 198 -2.70 -10.50 -1.96
N SER A 199 -1.45 -10.47 -1.51
CA SER A 199 -0.59 -11.64 -1.52
C SER A 199 0.44 -11.57 -0.41
N PHE A 200 0.65 -12.71 0.26
CA PHE A 200 1.71 -12.88 1.23
C PHE A 200 2.37 -14.25 1.13
N PHE A 201 3.59 -14.34 1.62
CA PHE A 201 4.38 -15.54 1.78
C PHE A 201 5.10 -15.53 3.12
N ASP A 202 5.04 -16.63 3.85
CA ASP A 202 5.92 -16.89 4.98
C ASP A 202 7.11 -17.67 4.46
N ILE A 203 8.23 -16.98 4.20
CA ILE A 203 9.40 -17.58 3.55
C ILE A 203 10.42 -18.04 4.59
N THR A 204 10.82 -19.32 4.51
CA THR A 204 12.04 -19.79 5.17
C THR A 204 13.21 -19.47 4.25
N TYR A 205 14.19 -18.72 4.73
CA TYR A 205 15.35 -18.30 3.96
C TYR A 205 16.65 -18.81 4.57
N GLN A 206 17.68 -18.86 3.74
CA GLN A 206 19.06 -19.06 4.11
C GLN A 206 19.88 -17.93 3.50
N ILE A 207 20.67 -17.23 4.33
CA ILE A 207 21.60 -16.20 3.89
C ILE A 207 23.01 -16.65 4.22
N GLU A 208 23.85 -16.76 3.20
CA GLU A 208 25.28 -16.96 3.31
C GLU A 208 26.01 -15.65 3.06
N PHE A 209 26.97 -15.32 3.92
CA PHE A 209 27.78 -14.12 3.73
C PHE A 209 29.25 -14.33 4.13
N GLU A 210 30.10 -13.49 3.54
CA GLU A 210 31.51 -13.30 3.90
C GLU A 210 31.83 -11.82 3.81
N GLY A 211 32.39 -11.25 4.87
CA GLY A 211 32.80 -9.85 4.89
C GLY A 211 34.12 -9.61 4.16
N CYS A 212 34.24 -8.46 3.50
CA CYS A 212 35.42 -8.14 2.72
C CYS A 212 36.63 -7.74 3.56
N PRO A 213 37.87 -8.06 3.11
CA PRO A 213 39.08 -7.58 3.76
C PRO A 213 39.12 -6.05 3.90
N GLY A 214 39.40 -5.56 5.09
CA GLY A 214 39.44 -4.13 5.42
C GLY A 214 38.07 -3.45 5.58
N SER A 215 36.97 -4.18 5.45
CA SER A 215 35.62 -3.69 5.75
C SER A 215 35.31 -3.79 7.25
N VAL A 216 34.14 -3.27 7.65
CA VAL A 216 33.63 -3.49 9.02
C VAL A 216 33.21 -4.94 9.26
N LEU A 217 32.98 -5.71 8.20
CA LEU A 217 32.63 -7.12 8.25
C LEU A 217 33.86 -8.05 8.11
N ASP A 218 35.07 -7.50 8.02
CA ASP A 218 36.30 -8.27 7.81
C ASP A 218 36.47 -9.38 8.87
N GLY A 219 36.68 -10.60 8.39
CA GLY A 219 36.83 -11.79 9.21
C GLY A 219 35.52 -12.42 9.71
N PHE A 220 34.36 -11.83 9.39
CA PHE A 220 33.06 -12.45 9.64
C PHE A 220 32.57 -13.22 8.41
N MET A 221 32.05 -14.41 8.65
CA MET A 221 31.41 -15.24 7.63
C MET A 221 30.48 -16.24 8.28
N GLY A 222 29.39 -16.58 7.61
CA GLY A 222 28.46 -17.57 8.14
C GLY A 222 27.22 -17.75 7.28
N THR A 223 26.35 -18.62 7.77
CA THR A 223 25.11 -19.00 7.11
C THR A 223 24.00 -18.99 8.13
N THR A 224 23.03 -18.08 7.97
CA THR A 224 21.87 -17.97 8.87
C THR A 224 20.64 -18.49 8.16
N THR A 225 19.88 -19.37 8.81
CA THR A 225 18.53 -19.75 8.39
C THR A 225 17.50 -19.05 9.27
N GLY A 226 16.49 -18.45 8.65
CA GLY A 226 15.42 -17.77 9.37
C GLY A 226 14.09 -17.87 8.63
N THR A 227 13.06 -17.27 9.20
CA THR A 227 11.75 -17.13 8.58
C THR A 227 11.31 -15.67 8.66
N THR A 228 10.71 -15.15 7.59
CA THR A 228 10.04 -13.84 7.61
C THR A 228 8.76 -13.90 6.79
N ARG A 229 7.84 -12.96 7.05
CA ARG A 229 6.69 -12.72 6.19
C ARG A 229 7.01 -11.67 5.14
N PHE A 230 6.59 -11.95 3.92
CA PHE A 230 6.72 -11.10 2.77
C PHE A 230 5.35 -10.86 2.16
N GLU A 231 4.87 -9.61 2.16
CA GLU A 231 3.51 -9.31 1.74
C GLU A 231 3.43 -8.05 0.88
N ILE A 232 2.44 -8.01 -0.01
CA ILE A 232 2.05 -6.75 -0.65
C ILE A 232 1.48 -5.89 0.47
N PRO A 233 2.09 -4.73 0.78
CA PRO A 233 1.62 -3.91 1.87
C PRO A 233 0.17 -3.52 1.59
N SER A 234 -0.71 -3.73 2.56
CA SER A 234 -2.03 -3.12 2.55
C SER A 234 -1.92 -1.84 3.37
N PHE A 235 -2.25 -0.69 2.76
CA PHE A 235 -2.52 0.48 3.58
C PHE A 235 -3.99 0.40 3.98
N ASP A 236 -4.24 0.17 5.27
CA ASP A 236 -5.46 0.67 5.88
C ASP A 236 -5.40 2.19 5.81
N TYR A 237 -6.22 2.77 4.95
CA TYR A 237 -6.23 4.22 4.77
C TYR A 237 -6.99 4.85 5.94
N PHE A 238 -6.26 5.12 7.02
CA PHE A 238 -6.72 5.99 8.09
C PHE A 238 -6.49 7.43 7.67
N ILE A 239 -7.56 8.22 7.64
CA ILE A 239 -7.43 9.67 7.54
C ILE A 239 -7.47 10.21 8.96
N ASP A 240 -6.35 10.77 9.41
CA ASP A 240 -6.27 11.40 10.72
C ASP A 240 -7.36 12.48 10.90
N PRO A 241 -7.81 12.69 12.15
CA PRO A 241 -8.64 13.85 12.50
C PRO A 241 -7.97 15.12 12.00
N GLY A 242 -8.76 16.04 11.47
CA GLY A 242 -8.22 17.29 10.95
C GLY A 242 -9.16 18.03 10.02
N PRO A 243 -8.70 19.20 9.54
CA PRO A 243 -9.48 20.11 8.71
C PRO A 243 -9.61 19.62 7.25
N ASP A 244 -10.85 19.55 6.80
CA ASP A 244 -11.27 19.39 5.41
C ASP A 244 -11.72 20.74 4.84
N TYR A 245 -11.13 21.12 3.71
CA TYR A 245 -11.36 22.41 3.08
C TYR A 245 -12.31 22.28 1.91
N TRP A 246 -13.34 23.11 1.92
CA TRP A 246 -14.32 23.18 0.85
C TRP A 246 -14.19 24.51 0.13
N THR A 247 -14.08 24.43 -1.19
CA THR A 247 -14.13 25.58 -2.09
C THR A 247 -15.22 25.35 -3.11
N VAL A 248 -16.07 26.34 -3.30
CA VAL A 248 -17.07 26.34 -4.35
C VAL A 248 -16.41 26.98 -5.57
N PRO A 249 -16.38 26.31 -6.74
CA PRO A 249 -15.75 26.86 -7.93
C PRO A 249 -16.30 28.25 -8.24
N GLU A 250 -15.42 29.21 -8.58
CA GLU A 250 -15.78 30.56 -9.00
C GLU A 250 -16.60 30.53 -10.32
N SER A 251 -17.88 30.22 -10.21
CA SER A 251 -18.88 30.44 -11.26
C SER A 251 -19.68 31.68 -10.86
N PRO A 252 -20.07 32.55 -11.80
CA PRO A 252 -20.89 33.73 -11.50
C PRO A 252 -22.29 33.42 -10.93
N MET A 253 -22.60 32.14 -10.66
CA MET A 253 -23.84 31.63 -10.06
C MET A 253 -23.61 30.58 -8.97
N SER A 254 -22.47 30.55 -8.27
CA SER A 254 -22.24 29.57 -7.19
C SER A 254 -22.95 29.94 -5.87
N SER A 255 -24.27 30.13 -5.93
CA SER A 255 -25.15 30.06 -4.76
C SER A 255 -25.47 28.60 -4.50
N VAL A 256 -25.17 28.08 -3.31
CA VAL A 256 -25.65 26.76 -2.91
C VAL A 256 -26.33 26.86 -1.53
N PHE A 257 -27.52 26.24 -1.45
CA PHE A 257 -28.39 26.00 -0.29
C PHE A 257 -29.38 27.12 0.12
N PRO A 258 -30.43 26.81 0.91
CA PRO A 258 -31.70 26.24 0.47
C PRO A 258 -32.87 27.23 0.62
N GLY A 259 -33.91 27.09 -0.21
CA GLY A 259 -35.21 27.74 0.03
C GLY A 259 -35.46 29.13 -0.59
N GLY A 260 -34.52 29.68 -1.38
CA GLY A 260 -34.78 30.90 -2.15
C GLY A 260 -35.88 30.70 -3.21
N PRO A 261 -36.55 31.77 -3.69
CA PRO A 261 -37.67 31.65 -4.62
C PRO A 261 -37.24 31.02 -5.94
N GLY A 262 -37.42 29.69 -6.05
CA GLY A 262 -37.00 28.87 -7.20
C GLY A 262 -36.14 27.63 -6.89
N GLY A 263 -35.79 27.32 -5.63
CA GLY A 263 -35.03 26.11 -5.27
C GLY A 263 -35.84 25.02 -4.55
N ASP A 264 -35.56 23.74 -4.83
CA ASP A 264 -36.26 22.55 -4.30
C ASP A 264 -35.86 22.14 -2.85
N LEU A 265 -35.20 23.01 -2.07
CA LEU A 265 -34.69 22.66 -0.73
C LEU A 265 -35.39 23.45 0.39
N GLU A 266 -35.56 22.82 1.56
CA GLU A 266 -36.23 23.41 2.73
C GLU A 266 -35.40 24.53 3.39
N PRO A 267 -36.04 25.62 3.90
CA PRO A 267 -35.34 26.67 4.64
C PRO A 267 -34.55 26.15 5.84
N ILE A 268 -33.46 26.83 6.20
CA ILE A 268 -32.70 26.53 7.41
C ILE A 268 -33.61 26.80 8.62
N PRO A 269 -33.86 25.81 9.50
CA PRO A 269 -34.79 25.96 10.60
C PRO A 269 -34.23 26.92 11.67
N ALA A 270 -35.13 27.41 12.52
CA ALA A 270 -34.74 28.10 13.75
C ALA A 270 -33.82 27.19 14.60
N ASP A 271 -32.99 27.82 15.42
CA ASP A 271 -31.99 27.18 16.29
C ASP A 271 -30.88 26.38 15.58
N PHE A 272 -30.81 26.39 14.23
CA PHE A 272 -29.79 25.67 13.47
C PHE A 272 -28.36 26.12 13.81
N PHE A 273 -28.12 27.43 13.97
CA PHE A 273 -26.82 27.97 14.37
C PHE A 273 -26.63 28.07 15.90
N GLY A 274 -27.56 27.47 16.65
CA GLY A 274 -27.58 27.45 18.11
C GLY A 274 -28.88 28.05 18.69
N PRO A 275 -29.17 27.81 19.99
CA PRO A 275 -30.41 28.23 20.61
C PRO A 275 -30.66 29.75 20.48
N GLY A 276 -31.83 30.11 19.95
CA GLY A 276 -32.28 31.47 19.68
C GLY A 276 -31.96 32.00 18.29
N SER A 277 -31.37 31.20 17.38
CA SER A 277 -31.15 31.64 16.00
C SER A 277 -32.46 31.63 15.20
N ASP A 278 -32.75 32.70 14.47
CA ASP A 278 -33.90 32.78 13.58
C ASP A 278 -33.76 31.79 12.40
N PRO A 279 -34.87 31.31 11.82
CA PRO A 279 -34.82 30.54 10.58
C PRO A 279 -34.29 31.40 9.43
N PHE A 280 -33.67 30.78 8.43
CA PHE A 280 -33.12 31.46 7.27
C PHE A 280 -33.63 30.83 5.97
N ASP A 281 -34.35 31.63 5.19
CA ASP A 281 -34.95 31.28 3.89
C ASP A 281 -34.26 32.01 2.70
N GLY A 282 -33.14 32.68 2.98
CA GLY A 282 -32.37 33.43 2.00
C GLY A 282 -31.36 32.58 1.21
N VAL A 283 -30.61 33.26 0.36
CA VAL A 283 -29.48 32.65 -0.35
C VAL A 283 -28.21 32.87 0.47
N ILE A 284 -27.47 31.79 0.74
CA ILE A 284 -26.13 31.88 1.30
C ILE A 284 -25.13 32.00 0.15
N HIS A 285 -24.37 33.09 0.15
CA HIS A 285 -23.24 33.24 -0.75
C HIS A 285 -21.96 32.87 0.00
N LEU A 286 -21.31 31.80 -0.47
CA LEU A 286 -19.98 31.42 -0.04
C LEU A 286 -18.98 32.19 -0.91
N LYS A 287 -18.07 32.93 -0.28
CA LYS A 287 -16.89 33.52 -0.94
C LYS A 287 -15.70 33.07 -0.12
N GLY A 288 -14.68 32.53 -0.76
CA GLY A 288 -13.54 31.95 -0.07
C GLY A 288 -12.57 32.96 0.51
N GLU A 289 -12.99 33.96 1.30
CA GLU A 289 -12.05 34.84 2.02
C GLU A 289 -11.99 34.45 3.51
N SER A 290 -11.20 33.42 3.82
CA SER A 290 -11.05 32.88 5.19
C SER A 290 -10.87 33.95 6.29
N LEU A 291 -11.59 33.77 7.40
CA LEU A 291 -11.68 34.67 8.55
C LEU A 291 -10.41 34.69 9.41
N GLU A 292 -9.66 33.58 9.51
CA GLU A 292 -8.37 33.53 10.24
C GLU A 292 -7.26 32.69 9.57
N SER A 293 -6.21 33.42 9.17
CA SER A 293 -4.81 32.96 9.02
C SER A 293 -4.40 32.27 7.70
N SER A 294 -3.11 32.43 7.41
CA SER A 294 -2.42 32.32 6.12
C SER A 294 -2.35 30.94 5.48
N GLU A 295 -2.92 29.92 6.10
CA GLU A 295 -2.70 28.53 5.69
C GLU A 295 -3.65 28.11 4.56
N PHE A 296 -4.90 28.62 4.55
CA PHE A 296 -5.92 28.25 3.54
C PHE A 296 -6.75 29.45 3.08
N PRO A 297 -6.13 30.42 2.39
CA PRO A 297 -6.71 31.75 2.14
C PRO A 297 -7.94 31.77 1.22
N ASN A 298 -8.27 30.65 0.56
CA ASN A 298 -9.32 30.56 -0.46
C ASN A 298 -10.46 29.59 -0.08
N SER A 299 -10.59 29.22 1.20
CA SER A 299 -11.61 28.26 1.65
C SER A 299 -12.94 28.94 1.99
N ASP A 300 -14.06 28.34 1.56
CA ASP A 300 -15.43 28.81 1.85
C ASP A 300 -15.97 28.23 3.18
N ALA A 301 -15.59 26.98 3.45
CA ALA A 301 -15.90 26.31 4.70
C ALA A 301 -14.75 25.39 5.09
N ILE A 302 -14.51 25.31 6.40
CA ILE A 302 -13.57 24.36 6.99
C ILE A 302 -14.38 23.44 7.90
N ILE A 303 -14.29 22.14 7.63
CA ILE A 303 -14.94 21.09 8.40
C ILE A 303 -13.85 20.31 9.12
N GLU A 304 -13.86 20.26 10.44
CA GLU A 304 -12.92 19.45 11.22
C GLU A 304 -13.51 18.06 11.46
N ARG A 305 -12.76 17.01 11.09
CA ARG A 305 -13.03 15.64 11.53
C ARG A 305 -12.56 15.46 12.97
N LEU A 306 -13.43 14.98 13.85
CA LEU A 306 -13.15 14.78 15.28
C LEU A 306 -12.56 13.40 15.61
N SER A 307 -12.57 12.48 14.63
CA SER A 307 -12.01 11.13 14.76
C SER A 307 -11.37 10.70 13.45
N GLU A 308 -10.52 9.67 13.53
CA GLU A 308 -9.97 9.00 12.35
C GLU A 308 -11.12 8.49 11.49
N ALA A 309 -11.03 8.71 10.17
CA ALA A 309 -11.88 8.02 9.21
C ALA A 309 -11.20 6.69 8.89
N ASN A 310 -11.76 5.60 9.41
CA ASN A 310 -11.33 4.26 9.05
C ASN A 310 -12.13 3.88 7.81
N LEU A 311 -11.53 4.09 6.64
CA LEU A 311 -12.17 3.65 5.41
C LEU A 311 -11.85 2.14 5.28
N PRO A 312 -12.81 1.20 5.46
CA PRO A 312 -12.53 -0.22 5.29
C PRO A 312 -12.44 -0.59 3.81
N GLN A 313 -11.71 -1.64 3.48
CA GLN A 313 -11.75 -2.21 2.13
C GLN A 313 -13.08 -2.99 1.90
N PRO A 314 -13.60 -3.07 0.66
CA PRO A 314 -13.09 -2.50 -0.58
C PRO A 314 -13.57 -1.05 -0.80
N TYR A 315 -12.76 -0.24 -1.49
CA TYR A 315 -13.15 1.14 -1.80
C TYR A 315 -13.84 1.25 -3.17
N PRO A 316 -14.74 2.24 -3.36
CA PRO A 316 -14.94 3.42 -2.54
C PRO A 316 -15.66 3.00 -1.28
N ALA A 317 -15.06 3.34 -0.14
CA ALA A 317 -15.68 3.16 1.14
C ALA A 317 -15.92 4.54 1.71
N SER A 318 -17.04 4.63 2.38
CA SER A 318 -17.39 5.78 3.18
C SER A 318 -17.32 5.33 4.62
N ASP A 319 -16.70 6.15 5.47
CA ASP A 319 -16.87 6.03 6.90
C ASP A 319 -17.68 7.21 7.41
N ALA A 320 -18.40 6.99 8.50
CA ALA A 320 -19.15 8.02 9.19
C ALA A 320 -18.33 8.50 10.39
N VAL A 321 -17.62 9.61 10.20
CA VAL A 321 -16.90 10.29 11.28
C VAL A 321 -17.71 11.46 11.80
N GLN A 322 -17.55 11.75 13.09
CA GLN A 322 -18.11 12.97 13.65
C GLN A 322 -17.32 14.16 13.11
N THR A 323 -18.02 15.19 12.66
CA THR A 323 -17.43 16.42 12.14
C THR A 323 -17.98 17.65 12.85
N GLU A 324 -17.24 18.75 12.77
CA GLU A 324 -17.66 20.08 13.25
C GLU A 324 -17.31 21.13 12.18
N ILE A 325 -18.21 22.07 11.88
CA ILE A 325 -17.85 23.23 11.06
C ILE A 325 -17.09 24.20 11.95
N VAL A 326 -15.81 24.39 11.65
CA VAL A 326 -14.94 25.29 12.44
C VAL A 326 -14.89 26.70 11.86
N GLU A 327 -15.09 26.81 10.54
CA GLU A 327 -15.15 28.09 9.84
C GLU A 327 -16.16 28.04 8.71
N LEU A 328 -16.92 29.12 8.57
CA LEU A 328 -17.87 29.33 7.49
C LEU A 328 -17.79 30.81 7.10
N ASP A 329 -17.43 31.08 5.84
CA ASP A 329 -17.40 32.45 5.32
C ASP A 329 -18.64 32.75 4.47
N LEU A 330 -19.34 33.81 4.87
CA LEU A 330 -20.62 34.25 4.31
C LEU A 330 -20.53 35.73 3.92
N ILE A 331 -21.04 36.07 2.73
CA ILE A 331 -21.20 37.48 2.29
C ILE A 331 -22.40 38.15 2.96
#